data_AF-A0A9X0BRG2-F1
#
_entry.id   AF-A0A9X0BRG2-F1
#
_cell.length_a   1.000
_cell.length_b   1.000
_cell.length_c   1.000
_cell.angle_alpha   90.00
_cell.angle_beta   90.00
_cell.angle_gamma   90.00
#
_symmetry.space_group_name_H-M   'P 1'
#
loop_
_entity.id
_entity.type
_entity.pdbx_description
1 polymer ?
#
loop_
_entity_poly.entity_id
_entity_poly.type
_entity_poly.pdbx_seq_one_letter_code
_entity_poly.pdbx_strand_id
1 'polypeptide(L)'
;MGTTKKDQPDAGLKSLNHYSNRLPLWRYWPRQKLIPLIRYETPYLAWVQEKVRTPTLDSYFAFTANLGTHTFFMVFLPFLFWCGSPSMGRGLVHILASGVFWSGFLKDLLCLPRPLSPPLQRITMSGSAALEYGFPSTHSTNAVSVAVYALALLGSPDSTLSAQVTLLLQAVTYIYVVSIVLGRLYCGMHGLLDCTVGCAIGAAIGLVQFHYGPAFEEFILSASLTEISLLALLIIFLVRVHPEPADDCPCFDDSVAFAGVMLGVDLSSWHFADIWVGYPSGSIPYNLETVGWVKTVIRLVMGVLCVFAWRTVTKPALLRILPPIFRALEKLGLLLPRRFFTTASKYTTVPSNLNDHDVLPNFSDIPDIITTMRHPRRRAISIGPQSEADAYETLAYREKRRRESQSGSNRPSPVAEDQTKPNGTPVRSRKTASLDDYEGMMGRGSPSSSAVDVNLDMLTTPFPSLDFQAGERDEKEVFSQIKRPRVRYDVEVVTKLVVYAGIPWVVIEVAPLLFDLIGLGTQ
;
A
#
# COMPACT_ATOMS: atom_id res chain seq x y z
N MET A 1 22.11 20.37 22.44
CA MET A 1 21.43 19.11 22.89
C MET A 1 20.11 18.99 22.14
N GLY A 2 20.12 18.36 20.97
CA GLY A 2 18.88 18.03 20.28
C GLY A 2 18.34 16.75 20.90
N THR A 3 17.16 16.81 21.51
CA THR A 3 16.40 15.61 21.88
C THR A 3 16.21 14.81 20.59
N THR A 4 16.97 13.73 20.43
CA THR A 4 16.67 12.69 19.47
C THR A 4 15.24 12.26 19.78
N LYS A 5 14.29 12.53 18.86
CA LYS A 5 12.95 11.94 18.91
C LYS A 5 13.12 10.42 18.77
N LYS A 6 13.44 9.75 19.88
CA LYS A 6 13.10 8.36 20.09
C LYS A 6 11.59 8.33 20.38
N ASP A 7 10.92 7.24 20.02
CA ASP A 7 9.54 6.93 20.45
C ASP A 7 8.41 7.49 19.57
N GLN A 8 8.31 7.07 18.30
CA GLN A 8 7.04 7.18 17.57
C GLN A 8 6.57 5.80 17.09
N PRO A 9 5.66 5.15 17.84
CA PRO A 9 5.00 3.92 17.40
C PRO A 9 4.25 4.16 16.09
N ASP A 10 4.06 3.08 15.33
CA ASP A 10 3.34 3.09 14.06
C ASP A 10 1.95 3.73 14.15
N ALA A 11 1.46 4.13 12.98
CA ALA A 11 0.09 4.55 12.80
C ALA A 11 -0.86 3.46 13.37
N GLY A 12 -1.69 3.85 14.33
CA GLY A 12 -2.68 2.95 14.93
C GLY A 12 -2.22 2.24 16.20
N LEU A 13 -0.93 2.23 16.54
CA LEU A 13 -0.35 1.48 17.68
C LEU A 13 0.05 2.35 18.90
N LYS A 14 -0.09 3.67 18.83
CA LYS A 14 0.11 4.57 19.98
C LYS A 14 -0.83 4.27 21.17
N SER A 15 -0.56 4.89 22.32
CA SER A 15 -1.34 4.69 23.55
C SER A 15 -2.83 4.98 23.36
N LEU A 16 -3.71 4.30 24.09
CA LEU A 16 -5.16 4.51 23.98
C LEU A 16 -5.57 5.97 24.28
N ASN A 17 -4.86 6.62 25.21
CA ASN A 17 -5.03 8.03 25.54
C ASN A 17 -4.69 8.97 24.37
N HIS A 18 -3.78 8.56 23.47
CA HIS A 18 -3.49 9.34 22.27
C HIS A 18 -4.72 9.47 21.38
N TYR A 19 -5.41 8.35 21.12
CA TYR A 19 -6.57 8.32 20.22
C TYR A 19 -7.82 8.91 20.86
N SER A 20 -8.04 8.69 22.17
CA SER A 20 -9.18 9.31 22.87
C SER A 20 -9.11 10.83 22.86
N ASN A 21 -7.90 11.40 22.93
CA ASN A 21 -7.71 12.85 22.99
C ASN A 21 -7.70 13.51 21.61
N ARG A 22 -7.44 12.74 20.54
CA ARG A 22 -7.29 13.26 19.16
C ARG A 22 -8.50 13.02 18.27
N LEU A 23 -9.26 11.96 18.52
CA LEU A 23 -10.42 11.58 17.72
C LEU A 23 -11.72 12.03 18.41
N PRO A 24 -12.70 12.56 17.67
CA PRO A 24 -14.02 12.81 18.21
C PRO A 24 -14.71 11.49 18.59
N LEU A 25 -15.62 11.52 19.57
CA LEU A 25 -16.25 10.33 20.14
C LEU A 25 -16.87 9.40 19.08
N TRP A 26 -17.50 9.97 18.05
CA TRP A 26 -18.13 9.20 16.97
C TRP A 26 -17.13 8.44 16.08
N ARG A 27 -15.87 8.88 15.98
CA ARG A 27 -14.77 8.11 15.33
C ARG A 27 -14.08 7.16 16.29
N TYR A 28 -13.96 7.55 17.54
CA TYR A 28 -13.29 6.76 18.56
C TYR A 28 -14.08 5.51 18.96
N TRP A 29 -15.40 5.61 19.04
CA TRP A 29 -16.29 4.49 19.39
C TRP A 29 -16.17 3.28 18.44
N PRO A 30 -16.26 3.42 17.10
CA PRO A 30 -16.10 2.28 16.20
C PRO A 30 -14.67 1.71 16.25
N ARG A 31 -13.66 2.57 16.41
CA ARG A 31 -12.26 2.14 16.62
C ARG A 31 -12.14 1.21 17.84
N GLN A 32 -12.71 1.60 18.98
CA GLN A 32 -12.65 0.78 20.20
C GLN A 32 -13.35 -0.58 20.04
N LYS A 33 -14.43 -0.64 19.26
CA LYS A 33 -15.16 -1.89 19.01
C LYS A 33 -14.42 -2.85 18.09
N LEU A 34 -13.64 -2.34 17.13
CA LEU A 34 -12.94 -3.16 16.13
C LEU A 34 -11.55 -3.64 16.59
N ILE A 35 -10.87 -2.92 17.50
CA ILE A 35 -9.54 -3.32 18.00
C ILE A 35 -9.52 -4.74 18.63
N PRO A 36 -10.48 -5.14 19.49
CA PRO A 36 -10.50 -6.49 20.04
C PRO A 36 -10.58 -7.57 18.97
N LEU A 37 -11.32 -7.32 17.88
CA LEU A 37 -11.45 -8.25 16.77
C LEU A 37 -10.12 -8.44 16.03
N ILE A 38 -9.41 -7.34 15.76
CA ILE A 38 -8.08 -7.36 15.12
C ILE A 38 -7.04 -8.08 15.99
N ARG A 39 -7.12 -7.90 17.31
CA ARG A 39 -6.23 -8.61 18.24
C ARG A 39 -6.57 -10.09 18.33
N TYR A 40 -7.84 -10.45 18.26
CA TYR A 40 -8.30 -11.83 18.29
C TYR A 40 -7.84 -12.63 17.07
N GLU A 41 -7.84 -12.04 15.86
CA GLU A 41 -7.41 -12.76 14.64
C GLU A 41 -5.89 -12.95 14.55
N THR A 42 -5.09 -12.13 15.26
CA THR A 42 -3.62 -12.11 15.13
C THR A 42 -2.95 -13.47 15.47
N PRO A 43 -3.27 -14.17 16.59
CA PRO A 43 -2.74 -15.51 16.88
C PRO A 43 -3.02 -16.56 15.79
N TYR A 44 -4.24 -16.58 15.26
CA TYR A 44 -4.64 -17.56 14.25
C TYR A 44 -3.88 -17.33 12.95
N LEU A 45 -3.73 -16.07 12.55
CA LEU A 45 -2.93 -15.70 11.39
C LEU A 45 -1.46 -16.10 11.59
N ALA A 46 -0.89 -15.87 12.77
CA ALA A 46 0.48 -16.27 13.07
C ALA A 46 0.69 -17.79 13.00
N TRP A 47 -0.26 -18.56 13.52
CA TRP A 47 -0.24 -20.01 13.45
C TRP A 47 -0.33 -20.54 12.01
N VAL A 48 -1.22 -19.97 11.18
CA VAL A 48 -1.30 -20.30 9.75
C VAL A 48 0.01 -19.92 9.05
N GLN A 49 0.53 -18.74 9.34
CA GLN A 49 1.76 -18.23 8.75
C GLN A 49 2.96 -19.13 9.09
N GLU A 50 3.11 -19.61 10.33
CA GLU A 50 4.19 -20.55 10.68
C GLU A 50 4.11 -21.86 9.90
N LYS A 51 2.90 -22.39 9.68
CA LYS A 51 2.68 -23.68 9.01
C LYS A 51 2.84 -23.65 7.49
N VAL A 52 2.39 -22.57 6.85
CA VAL A 52 2.32 -22.47 5.39
C VAL A 52 3.56 -21.80 4.80
N ARG A 53 4.40 -21.15 5.63
CA ARG A 53 5.53 -20.37 5.11
C ARG A 53 6.62 -21.20 4.48
N THR A 54 7.00 -20.81 3.26
CA THR A 54 8.12 -21.35 2.52
C THR A 54 8.77 -20.23 1.71
N PRO A 55 10.09 -20.26 1.44
CA PRO A 55 10.77 -19.21 0.70
C PRO A 55 10.20 -18.94 -0.70
N THR A 56 9.64 -19.97 -1.34
CA THR A 56 9.00 -19.88 -2.66
C THR A 56 7.67 -19.13 -2.58
N LEU A 57 6.83 -19.46 -1.60
CA LEU A 57 5.55 -18.76 -1.38
C LEU A 57 5.77 -17.33 -0.89
N ASP A 58 6.77 -17.09 -0.03
CA ASP A 58 7.18 -15.74 0.38
C ASP A 58 7.50 -14.87 -0.85
N SER A 59 8.25 -15.41 -1.82
CA SER A 59 8.59 -14.71 -3.06
C SER A 59 7.40 -14.50 -3.97
N TYR A 60 6.54 -15.52 -4.11
CA TYR A 60 5.33 -15.45 -4.90
C TYR A 60 4.38 -14.35 -4.40
N PHE A 61 4.03 -14.37 -3.11
CA PHE A 61 3.11 -13.40 -2.53
C PHE A 61 3.69 -11.99 -2.42
N ALA A 62 5.00 -11.86 -2.19
CA ALA A 62 5.67 -10.57 -2.27
C ALA A 62 5.62 -9.98 -3.68
N PHE A 63 5.83 -10.80 -4.72
CA PHE A 63 5.75 -10.36 -6.11
C PHE A 63 4.32 -10.02 -6.53
N THR A 64 3.33 -10.86 -6.17
CA THR A 64 1.94 -10.60 -6.53
C THR A 64 1.41 -9.35 -5.85
N ALA A 65 1.87 -9.02 -4.65
CA ALA A 65 1.55 -7.75 -3.99
C ALA A 65 1.94 -6.51 -4.83
N ASN A 66 2.98 -6.60 -5.69
CA ASN A 66 3.38 -5.50 -6.58
C ASN A 66 2.33 -5.19 -7.64
N LEU A 67 1.47 -6.15 -8.02
CA LEU A 67 0.38 -5.93 -8.99
C LEU A 67 -0.67 -4.92 -8.48
N GLY A 68 -0.70 -4.66 -7.16
CA GLY A 68 -1.59 -3.66 -6.56
C GLY A 68 -0.89 -2.33 -6.24
N THR A 69 0.31 -2.09 -6.75
CA THR A 69 1.08 -0.86 -6.48
C THR A 69 0.83 0.22 -7.52
N HIS A 70 1.05 1.49 -7.14
CA HIS A 70 0.97 2.63 -8.05
C HIS A 70 1.90 2.50 -9.25
N THR A 71 3.10 1.93 -9.07
CA THR A 71 4.06 1.72 -10.15
C THR A 71 3.50 0.78 -11.22
N PHE A 72 2.87 -0.31 -10.80
CA PHE A 72 2.22 -1.23 -11.73
C PHE A 72 1.12 -0.52 -12.53
N PHE A 73 0.22 0.18 -11.85
CA PHE A 73 -0.88 0.89 -12.52
C PHE A 73 -0.39 1.96 -13.50
N MET A 74 0.63 2.74 -13.13
CA MET A 74 1.18 3.79 -14.00
C MET A 74 1.81 3.23 -15.29
N VAL A 75 2.40 2.03 -15.25
CA VAL A 75 3.05 1.43 -16.43
C VAL A 75 2.03 0.70 -17.30
N PHE A 76 1.14 -0.09 -16.70
CA PHE A 76 0.29 -1.04 -17.44
C PHE A 76 -1.09 -0.49 -17.81
N LEU A 77 -1.70 0.43 -17.04
CA LEU A 77 -3.00 1.00 -17.43
C LEU A 77 -2.94 1.78 -18.76
N PRO A 78 -1.88 2.58 -19.05
CA PRO A 78 -1.77 3.27 -20.34
C PRO A 78 -1.80 2.34 -21.56
N PHE A 79 -1.43 1.06 -21.39
CA PHE A 79 -1.44 0.11 -22.50
C PHE A 79 -2.85 -0.07 -23.05
N LEU A 80 -3.89 0.01 -22.20
CA LEU A 80 -5.28 -0.09 -22.65
C LEU A 80 -5.67 1.08 -23.56
N PHE A 81 -5.16 2.28 -23.26
CA PHE A 81 -5.37 3.45 -24.11
C PHE A 81 -4.63 3.29 -25.44
N TRP A 82 -3.36 2.89 -25.41
CA TRP A 82 -2.54 2.79 -26.62
C TRP A 82 -2.86 1.58 -27.51
N CYS A 83 -3.48 0.54 -26.95
CA CYS A 83 -3.95 -0.65 -27.67
C CYS A 83 -5.43 -0.57 -28.07
N GLY A 84 -6.04 0.63 -28.06
CA GLY A 84 -7.39 0.84 -28.60
C GLY A 84 -8.53 0.34 -27.71
N SER A 85 -8.31 0.16 -26.42
CA SER A 85 -9.35 -0.15 -25.42
C SER A 85 -9.51 0.95 -24.34
N PRO A 86 -9.69 2.23 -24.71
CA PRO A 86 -9.71 3.33 -23.73
C PRO A 86 -10.97 3.37 -22.86
N SER A 87 -12.12 2.83 -23.30
CA SER A 87 -13.30 2.68 -22.42
C SER A 87 -12.97 1.77 -21.23
N MET A 88 -12.36 0.61 -21.48
CA MET A 88 -11.86 -0.27 -20.43
C MET A 88 -10.75 0.42 -19.60
N GLY A 89 -9.87 1.18 -20.25
CA GLY A 89 -8.84 1.98 -19.58
C GLY A 89 -9.41 3.00 -18.58
N ARG A 90 -10.39 3.80 -19.00
CA ARG A 90 -11.13 4.75 -18.15
C ARG A 90 -11.82 4.04 -17.01
N GLY A 91 -12.56 2.97 -17.30
CA GLY A 91 -13.27 2.20 -16.28
C GLY A 91 -12.32 1.60 -15.23
N LEU A 92 -11.17 1.07 -15.62
CA LEU A 92 -10.15 0.59 -14.68
C LEU A 92 -9.54 1.73 -13.85
N VAL A 93 -9.30 2.90 -14.44
CA VAL A 93 -8.83 4.06 -13.68
C VAL A 93 -9.88 4.50 -12.65
N HIS A 94 -11.15 4.60 -13.01
CA HIS A 94 -12.24 5.00 -12.11
C HIS A 94 -12.39 4.05 -10.93
N ILE A 95 -12.36 2.73 -11.15
CA ILE A 95 -12.47 1.75 -10.05
C ILE A 95 -11.24 1.76 -9.15
N LEU A 96 -10.02 1.88 -9.71
CA LEU A 96 -8.80 1.90 -8.93
C LEU A 96 -8.69 3.20 -8.12
N ALA A 97 -9.01 4.34 -8.72
CA ALA A 97 -9.03 5.63 -8.04
C ALA A 97 -10.08 5.64 -6.91
N SER A 98 -11.28 5.14 -7.18
CA SER A 98 -12.34 4.99 -6.18
C SER A 98 -11.95 4.04 -5.05
N GLY A 99 -11.31 2.91 -5.39
CA GLY A 99 -10.86 1.90 -4.42
C GLY A 99 -9.81 2.46 -3.47
N VAL A 100 -8.82 3.20 -3.99
CA VAL A 100 -7.80 3.86 -3.15
C VAL A 100 -8.40 5.00 -2.34
N PHE A 101 -9.26 5.83 -2.93
CA PHE A 101 -9.92 6.92 -2.21
C PHE A 101 -10.78 6.40 -1.05
N TRP A 102 -11.71 5.47 -1.28
CA TRP A 102 -12.61 4.99 -0.23
C TRP A 102 -11.90 4.15 0.85
N SER A 103 -10.94 3.31 0.45
CA SER A 103 -10.14 2.57 1.45
C SER A 103 -9.23 3.50 2.25
N GLY A 104 -8.58 4.49 1.61
CA GLY A 104 -7.78 5.52 2.26
C GLY A 104 -8.59 6.42 3.19
N PHE A 105 -9.80 6.79 2.78
CA PHE A 105 -10.76 7.54 3.58
C PHE A 105 -11.09 6.79 4.86
N LEU A 106 -11.43 5.50 4.78
CA LEU A 106 -11.73 4.68 5.96
C LEU A 106 -10.51 4.42 6.84
N LYS A 107 -9.33 4.23 6.25
CA LYS A 107 -8.06 4.14 6.98
C LYS A 107 -7.84 5.35 7.87
N ASP A 108 -7.92 6.55 7.31
CA ASP A 108 -7.73 7.80 8.06
C ASP A 108 -8.91 8.14 8.99
N LEU A 109 -10.11 7.60 8.70
CA LEU A 109 -11.28 7.78 9.55
C LEU A 109 -11.22 6.98 10.85
N LEU A 110 -10.80 5.70 10.78
CA LEU A 110 -10.84 4.74 11.88
C LEU A 110 -9.46 4.53 12.54
N CYS A 111 -8.39 4.84 11.83
CA CYS A 111 -6.99 4.79 12.26
C CYS A 111 -6.53 3.42 12.78
N LEU A 112 -7.18 2.32 12.39
CA LEU A 112 -6.99 0.99 13.00
C LEU A 112 -5.58 0.42 12.72
N PRO A 113 -4.95 -0.19 13.74
CA PRO A 113 -3.61 -0.75 13.59
C PRO A 113 -3.62 -1.97 12.67
N ARG A 114 -2.45 -2.28 12.11
CA ARG A 114 -2.18 -3.59 11.50
C ARG A 114 -2.10 -4.69 12.57
N PRO A 115 -2.20 -5.96 12.19
CA PRO A 115 -1.85 -7.08 13.07
C PRO A 115 -0.44 -6.94 13.67
N LEU A 116 -0.28 -7.40 14.90
CA LEU A 116 0.99 -7.29 15.65
C LEU A 116 2.04 -8.25 15.08
N SER A 117 3.28 -7.76 15.00
CA SER A 117 4.44 -8.50 14.50
C SER A 117 5.64 -8.24 15.41
N PRO A 118 6.02 -9.13 16.34
CA PRO A 118 5.53 -10.50 16.57
C PRO A 118 4.09 -10.58 17.14
N PRO A 119 3.41 -11.74 17.03
CA PRO A 119 3.90 -13.04 16.56
C PRO A 119 3.97 -13.23 15.04
N LEU A 120 3.28 -12.40 14.26
CA LEU A 120 3.39 -12.43 12.80
C LEU A 120 4.77 -11.94 12.34
N GLN A 121 5.14 -12.29 11.13
CA GLN A 121 6.28 -11.72 10.42
C GLN A 121 5.76 -10.97 9.19
N ARG A 122 6.09 -9.67 9.10
CA ARG A 122 5.73 -8.87 7.93
C ARG A 122 6.63 -9.22 6.76
N ILE A 123 6.00 -9.45 5.60
CA ILE A 123 6.66 -9.76 4.33
C ILE A 123 6.26 -8.69 3.33
N THR A 124 7.19 -7.81 2.96
CA THR A 124 6.93 -6.81 1.92
C THR A 124 8.21 -6.41 1.22
N MET A 125 8.04 -5.97 -0.03
CA MET A 125 9.09 -5.35 -0.84
C MET A 125 9.18 -3.83 -0.64
N SER A 126 8.15 -3.23 -0.05
CA SER A 126 8.07 -1.80 0.28
C SER A 126 8.05 -1.59 1.79
N GLY A 127 9.02 -0.81 2.29
CA GLY A 127 9.12 -0.46 3.71
C GLY A 127 8.11 0.60 4.15
N SER A 128 7.51 1.37 3.23
CA SER A 128 6.48 2.36 3.61
C SER A 128 5.10 1.75 3.88
N ALA A 129 4.84 0.53 3.40
CA ALA A 129 3.55 -0.13 3.65
C ALA A 129 3.28 -0.34 5.16
N ALA A 130 4.32 -0.49 5.98
CA ALA A 130 4.21 -0.62 7.44
C ALA A 130 3.81 0.70 8.15
N LEU A 131 3.96 1.85 7.49
CA LEU A 131 3.62 3.17 8.05
C LEU A 131 2.11 3.49 7.96
N GLU A 132 1.36 2.69 7.21
CA GLU A 132 -0.08 2.88 7.01
C GLU A 132 -0.93 2.10 8.01
N TYR A 133 -2.13 2.63 8.26
CA TYR A 133 -3.21 1.90 8.94
C TYR A 133 -3.59 0.59 8.22
N GLY A 134 -4.00 -0.40 9.01
CA GLY A 134 -4.31 -1.75 8.50
C GLY A 134 -5.69 -1.86 7.85
N PHE A 135 -6.70 -1.21 8.42
CA PHE A 135 -8.09 -1.40 8.00
C PHE A 135 -8.59 -0.24 7.12
N PRO A 136 -9.29 -0.51 6.00
CA PRO A 136 -9.39 -1.79 5.28
C PRO A 136 -8.20 -2.03 4.35
N SER A 137 -8.09 -3.26 3.80
CA SER A 137 -7.04 -3.59 2.83
C SER A 137 -7.29 -2.95 1.46
N THR A 138 -6.51 -1.94 1.10
CA THR A 138 -6.53 -1.28 -0.23
C THR A 138 -6.20 -2.26 -1.36
N HIS A 139 -5.21 -3.14 -1.18
CA HIS A 139 -4.86 -4.14 -2.19
C HIS A 139 -6.03 -5.11 -2.45
N SER A 140 -6.71 -5.57 -1.39
CA SER A 140 -7.88 -6.43 -1.53
C SER A 140 -9.04 -5.68 -2.20
N THR A 141 -9.24 -4.40 -1.83
CA THR A 141 -10.26 -3.53 -2.43
C THR A 141 -10.07 -3.41 -3.94
N ASN A 142 -8.86 -3.04 -4.38
CA ASN A 142 -8.55 -2.84 -5.80
C ASN A 142 -8.55 -4.15 -6.60
N ALA A 143 -7.99 -5.23 -6.05
CA ALA A 143 -7.98 -6.52 -6.74
C ALA A 143 -9.40 -7.06 -6.94
N VAL A 144 -10.25 -6.95 -5.93
CA VAL A 144 -11.65 -7.39 -6.03
C VAL A 144 -12.46 -6.46 -6.94
N SER A 145 -12.25 -5.14 -6.91
CA SER A 145 -12.97 -4.23 -7.81
C SER A 145 -12.67 -4.52 -9.28
N VAL A 146 -11.39 -4.72 -9.62
CA VAL A 146 -10.96 -5.11 -10.97
C VAL A 146 -11.53 -6.48 -11.34
N ALA A 147 -11.45 -7.46 -10.43
CA ALA A 147 -11.94 -8.81 -10.69
C ALA A 147 -13.45 -8.85 -10.91
N VAL A 148 -14.24 -8.17 -10.07
CA VAL A 148 -15.70 -8.11 -10.20
C VAL A 148 -16.10 -7.41 -11.51
N TYR A 149 -15.46 -6.29 -11.83
CA TYR A 149 -15.70 -5.59 -13.09
C TYR A 149 -15.36 -6.48 -14.31
N ALA A 150 -14.19 -7.12 -14.31
CA ALA A 150 -13.76 -8.00 -15.39
C ALA A 150 -14.67 -9.23 -15.54
N LEU A 151 -15.04 -9.88 -14.44
CA LEU A 151 -15.95 -11.04 -14.46
C LEU A 151 -17.35 -10.65 -14.96
N ALA A 152 -17.85 -9.46 -14.59
CA ALA A 152 -19.13 -8.95 -15.06
C ALA A 152 -19.10 -8.66 -16.57
N LEU A 153 -18.03 -8.05 -17.09
CA LEU A 153 -17.84 -7.86 -18.53
C LEU A 153 -17.74 -9.19 -19.28
N LEU A 154 -16.96 -10.15 -18.77
CA LEU A 154 -16.80 -11.47 -19.38
C LEU A 154 -18.09 -12.30 -19.38
N GLY A 155 -18.95 -12.10 -18.37
CA GLY A 155 -20.26 -12.74 -18.27
C GLY A 155 -21.39 -11.98 -18.97
N SER A 156 -21.11 -10.81 -19.55
CA SER A 156 -22.13 -10.01 -20.25
C SER A 156 -22.53 -10.67 -21.57
N PRO A 157 -23.80 -10.52 -22.00
CA PRO A 157 -24.27 -11.05 -23.29
C PRO A 157 -23.59 -10.39 -24.49
N ASP A 158 -23.00 -9.21 -24.29
CA ASP A 158 -22.30 -8.42 -25.31
C ASP A 158 -20.85 -8.90 -25.56
N SER A 159 -20.38 -9.89 -24.79
CA SER A 159 -19.04 -10.45 -24.94
C SER A 159 -18.90 -11.19 -26.28
N THR A 160 -18.04 -10.68 -27.15
CA THR A 160 -17.74 -11.26 -28.47
C THR A 160 -16.67 -12.37 -28.41
N LEU A 161 -16.18 -12.70 -27.21
CA LEU A 161 -15.11 -13.67 -27.02
C LEU A 161 -15.62 -15.11 -27.09
N SER A 162 -14.80 -16.01 -27.64
CA SER A 162 -15.06 -17.45 -27.62
C SER A 162 -15.20 -17.97 -26.18
N ALA A 163 -16.10 -18.93 -25.97
CA ALA A 163 -16.35 -19.53 -24.65
C ALA A 163 -15.07 -20.07 -23.98
N GLN A 164 -14.13 -20.60 -24.76
CA GLN A 164 -12.83 -21.07 -24.24
C GLN A 164 -11.96 -19.93 -23.72
N VAL A 165 -11.92 -18.81 -24.44
CA VAL A 165 -11.17 -17.61 -24.04
C VAL A 165 -11.81 -16.97 -22.81
N THR A 166 -13.14 -16.87 -22.79
CA THR A 166 -13.89 -16.37 -21.63
C THR A 166 -13.61 -17.20 -20.39
N LEU A 167 -13.66 -18.53 -20.49
CA LEU A 167 -13.36 -19.43 -19.37
C LEU A 167 -11.92 -19.27 -18.87
N LEU A 168 -10.95 -19.16 -19.79
CA LEU A 168 -9.56 -18.92 -19.44
C LEU A 168 -9.38 -17.59 -18.70
N LEU A 169 -9.97 -16.50 -19.20
CA LEU A 169 -9.87 -15.18 -18.57
C LEU A 169 -10.57 -15.13 -17.21
N GLN A 170 -11.71 -15.81 -17.05
CA GLN A 170 -12.36 -15.99 -15.75
C GLN A 170 -11.45 -16.74 -14.77
N ALA A 171 -10.84 -17.85 -15.20
CA ALA A 171 -9.91 -18.62 -14.37
C ALA A 171 -8.69 -17.79 -13.94
N VAL A 172 -8.10 -17.04 -14.87
CA VAL A 172 -6.99 -16.11 -14.57
C VAL A 172 -7.42 -15.04 -13.58
N THR A 173 -8.62 -14.48 -13.73
CA THR A 173 -9.17 -13.46 -12.83
C THR A 173 -9.40 -14.00 -11.42
N TYR A 174 -9.91 -15.23 -11.29
CA TYR A 174 -10.05 -15.90 -10.00
C TYR A 174 -8.69 -16.19 -9.34
N ILE A 175 -7.70 -16.66 -10.11
CA ILE A 175 -6.34 -16.88 -9.60
C ILE A 175 -5.73 -15.55 -9.13
N TYR A 176 -5.89 -14.48 -9.91
CA TYR A 176 -5.43 -13.14 -9.56
C TYR A 176 -6.02 -12.66 -8.23
N VAL A 177 -7.35 -12.65 -8.09
CA VAL A 177 -8.00 -12.11 -6.89
C VAL A 177 -7.69 -12.94 -5.64
N VAL A 178 -7.71 -14.28 -5.76
CA VAL A 178 -7.37 -15.17 -4.66
C VAL A 178 -5.91 -14.98 -4.25
N SER A 179 -4.99 -14.85 -5.20
CA SER A 179 -3.57 -14.63 -4.93
C SER A 179 -3.32 -13.33 -4.17
N ILE A 180 -3.97 -12.23 -4.54
CA ILE A 180 -3.80 -10.95 -3.84
C ILE A 180 -4.41 -11.00 -2.44
N VAL A 181 -5.67 -11.44 -2.31
CA VAL A 181 -6.38 -11.42 -1.02
C VAL A 181 -5.71 -12.36 -0.01
N LEU A 182 -5.39 -13.59 -0.41
CA LEU A 182 -4.65 -14.52 0.45
C LEU A 182 -3.23 -14.04 0.71
N GLY A 183 -2.59 -13.41 -0.27
CA GLY A 183 -1.26 -12.81 -0.12
C GLY A 183 -1.20 -11.77 0.99
N ARG A 184 -2.23 -10.94 1.17
CA ARG A 184 -2.27 -9.93 2.26
C ARG A 184 -2.31 -10.56 3.65
N LEU A 185 -3.01 -11.69 3.79
CA LEU A 185 -3.07 -12.49 5.02
C LEU A 185 -1.74 -13.22 5.25
N TYR A 186 -1.23 -13.87 4.21
CA TYR A 186 0.03 -14.63 4.23
C TYR A 186 1.23 -13.75 4.61
N CYS A 187 1.31 -12.55 4.04
CA CYS A 187 2.37 -11.59 4.31
C CYS A 187 2.27 -10.92 5.70
N GLY A 188 1.24 -11.23 6.50
CA GLY A 188 1.05 -10.66 7.83
C GLY A 188 0.76 -9.16 7.84
N MET A 189 0.34 -8.61 6.69
CA MET A 189 0.11 -7.16 6.54
C MET A 189 -1.31 -6.77 6.96
N HIS A 190 -2.27 -7.69 6.86
CA HIS A 190 -3.69 -7.43 7.11
C HIS A 190 -4.36 -8.61 7.81
N GLY A 191 -5.40 -8.29 8.55
CA GLY A 191 -6.33 -9.23 9.15
C GLY A 191 -7.37 -9.79 8.20
N LEU A 192 -8.15 -10.77 8.67
CA LEU A 192 -9.34 -11.26 7.98
C LEU A 192 -10.37 -10.15 7.84
N LEU A 193 -10.59 -9.38 8.92
CA LEU A 193 -11.52 -8.25 8.92
C LEU A 193 -11.15 -7.21 7.84
N ASP A 194 -9.88 -6.83 7.78
CA ASP A 194 -9.35 -5.86 6.81
C ASP A 194 -9.60 -6.30 5.36
N CYS A 195 -9.37 -7.59 5.10
CA CYS A 195 -9.56 -8.18 3.78
C CYS A 195 -11.04 -8.33 3.44
N THR A 196 -11.89 -8.82 4.35
CA THR A 196 -13.33 -8.99 4.09
C THR A 196 -14.02 -7.66 3.79
N VAL A 197 -13.75 -6.62 4.60
CA VAL A 197 -14.32 -5.28 4.34
C VAL A 197 -13.73 -4.68 3.06
N GLY A 198 -12.44 -4.84 2.81
CA GLY A 198 -11.82 -4.43 1.56
C GLY A 198 -12.47 -5.09 0.34
N CYS A 199 -12.68 -6.41 0.38
CA CYS A 199 -13.37 -7.15 -0.67
C CYS A 199 -14.81 -6.66 -0.88
N ALA A 200 -15.55 -6.37 0.20
CA ALA A 200 -16.91 -5.85 0.09
C ALA A 200 -16.96 -4.47 -0.59
N ILE A 201 -16.06 -3.55 -0.20
CA ILE A 201 -15.92 -2.23 -0.83
C ILE A 201 -15.54 -2.39 -2.30
N GLY A 202 -14.55 -3.25 -2.59
CA GLY A 202 -14.10 -3.52 -3.95
C GLY A 202 -15.21 -4.06 -4.84
N ALA A 203 -15.97 -5.03 -4.35
CA ALA A 203 -17.10 -5.60 -5.08
C ALA A 203 -18.18 -4.54 -5.37
N ALA A 204 -18.52 -3.71 -4.40
CA ALA A 204 -19.46 -2.61 -4.60
C ALA A 204 -18.98 -1.63 -5.68
N ILE A 205 -17.71 -1.22 -5.64
CA ILE A 205 -17.12 -0.32 -6.64
C ILE A 205 -17.14 -0.95 -8.04
N GLY A 206 -16.75 -2.23 -8.16
CA GLY A 206 -16.76 -2.96 -9.43
C GLY A 206 -18.15 -3.08 -10.05
N LEU A 207 -19.17 -3.36 -9.23
CA LEU A 207 -20.57 -3.41 -9.66
C LEU A 207 -21.11 -2.04 -10.07
N VAL A 208 -20.77 -0.99 -9.31
CA VAL A 208 -21.15 0.39 -9.66
C VAL A 208 -20.56 0.78 -11.00
N GLN A 209 -19.27 0.48 -11.25
CA GLN A 209 -18.66 0.75 -12.55
C GLN A 209 -19.28 -0.07 -13.67
N PHE A 210 -19.62 -1.34 -13.44
CA PHE A 210 -20.25 -2.16 -14.46
C PHE A 210 -21.63 -1.62 -14.87
N HIS A 211 -22.45 -1.21 -13.90
CA HIS A 211 -23.82 -0.75 -14.19
C HIS A 211 -23.91 0.72 -14.61
N TYR A 212 -23.13 1.61 -13.99
CA TYR A 212 -23.22 3.07 -14.21
C TYR A 212 -22.04 3.64 -15.00
N GLY A 213 -20.97 2.87 -15.21
CA GLY A 213 -19.79 3.30 -15.95
C GLY A 213 -20.08 3.72 -17.38
N PRO A 214 -20.88 2.99 -18.18
CA PRO A 214 -21.21 3.41 -19.54
C PRO A 214 -21.93 4.77 -19.60
N ALA A 215 -22.89 5.00 -18.70
CA ALA A 215 -23.60 6.28 -18.61
C ALA A 215 -22.67 7.42 -18.15
N PHE A 216 -21.76 7.14 -17.22
CA PHE A 216 -20.76 8.11 -16.78
C PHE A 216 -19.75 8.45 -17.87
N GLU A 217 -19.35 7.47 -18.67
CA GLU A 217 -18.47 7.67 -19.83
C GLU A 217 -19.15 8.53 -20.90
N GLU A 218 -20.41 8.24 -21.25
CA GLU A 218 -21.19 9.05 -22.17
C GLU A 218 -21.32 10.50 -21.69
N PHE A 219 -21.56 10.69 -20.39
CA PHE A 219 -21.57 12.02 -19.76
C PHE A 219 -20.23 12.73 -19.93
N ILE A 220 -19.08 12.09 -19.64
CA ILE A 220 -17.76 12.73 -19.77
C ILE A 220 -17.50 13.14 -21.22
N LEU A 221 -17.79 12.26 -22.19
CA LEU A 221 -17.49 12.51 -23.60
C LEU A 221 -18.40 13.58 -24.24
N SER A 222 -19.60 13.80 -23.69
CA SER A 222 -20.57 14.79 -24.18
C SER A 222 -20.71 16.02 -23.28
N ALA A 223 -19.94 16.09 -22.18
CA ALA A 223 -20.04 17.16 -21.21
C ALA A 223 -19.77 18.54 -21.82
N SER A 224 -20.44 19.55 -21.29
CA SER A 224 -20.08 20.95 -21.46
C SER A 224 -18.89 21.33 -20.57
N LEU A 225 -18.21 22.44 -20.89
CA LEU A 225 -17.15 23.00 -20.04
C LEU A 225 -17.63 23.25 -18.60
N THR A 226 -18.90 23.62 -18.42
CA THR A 226 -19.50 23.81 -17.09
C THR A 226 -19.62 22.51 -16.32
N GLU A 227 -20.09 21.43 -16.95
CA GLU A 227 -20.29 20.13 -16.30
C GLU A 227 -18.95 19.49 -15.92
N ILE A 228 -17.97 19.50 -16.82
CA ILE A 228 -16.65 18.94 -16.52
C ILE A 228 -15.92 19.76 -15.44
N SER A 229 -16.12 21.09 -15.42
CA SER A 229 -15.56 21.95 -14.36
C SER A 229 -16.22 21.66 -13.00
N LEU A 230 -17.54 21.43 -12.97
CA LEU A 230 -18.25 21.06 -11.74
C LEU A 230 -17.80 19.68 -11.23
N LEU A 231 -17.60 18.71 -12.11
CA LEU A 231 -17.03 17.41 -11.75
C LEU A 231 -15.62 17.58 -11.17
N ALA A 232 -14.79 18.43 -11.77
CA ALA A 232 -13.45 18.69 -11.27
C ALA A 232 -13.46 19.33 -9.87
N LEU A 233 -14.35 20.29 -9.64
CA LEU A 233 -14.56 20.91 -8.33
C LEU A 233 -15.07 19.90 -7.30
N LEU A 234 -15.95 18.98 -7.69
CA LEU A 234 -16.43 17.91 -6.82
C LEU A 234 -15.29 16.99 -6.37
N ILE A 235 -14.40 16.58 -7.28
CA ILE A 235 -13.24 15.75 -6.93
C ILE A 235 -12.30 16.49 -5.98
N ILE A 236 -12.03 17.77 -6.23
CA ILE A 236 -11.22 18.62 -5.33
C ILE A 236 -11.89 18.74 -3.96
N PHE A 237 -13.21 18.90 -3.93
CA PHE A 237 -13.99 18.94 -2.69
C PHE A 237 -13.90 17.62 -1.92
N LEU A 238 -13.99 16.47 -2.59
CA LEU A 238 -13.84 15.15 -1.95
C LEU A 238 -12.44 14.97 -1.33
N VAL A 239 -11.38 15.40 -2.03
CA VAL A 239 -10.02 15.45 -1.47
C VAL A 239 -9.98 16.35 -0.23
N ARG A 240 -10.67 17.48 -0.26
CA ARG A 240 -10.71 18.42 0.88
C ARG A 240 -11.45 17.87 2.10
N VAL A 241 -12.50 17.07 1.89
CA VAL A 241 -13.29 16.43 2.96
C VAL A 241 -12.59 15.18 3.53
N HIS A 242 -11.53 14.69 2.88
CA HIS A 242 -10.76 13.54 3.35
C HIS A 242 -10.33 13.69 4.83
N PRO A 243 -10.67 12.72 5.70
CA PRO A 243 -10.41 12.75 7.13
C PRO A 243 -8.95 13.10 7.43
N GLU A 244 -8.75 13.96 8.43
CA GLU A 244 -7.42 14.14 9.02
C GLU A 244 -7.11 12.94 9.92
N PRO A 245 -6.00 12.22 9.67
CA PRO A 245 -5.63 11.08 10.48
C PRO A 245 -5.13 11.50 11.88
N ALA A 246 -5.16 10.55 12.82
CA ALA A 246 -4.58 10.75 14.15
C ALA A 246 -3.04 10.76 14.12
N ASP A 247 -2.47 10.00 13.18
CA ASP A 247 -1.03 9.79 12.96
C ASP A 247 -0.61 10.20 11.54
N ASP A 248 0.70 10.20 11.31
CA ASP A 248 1.32 10.55 10.03
C ASP A 248 1.17 9.39 9.00
N CYS A 249 -0.06 9.15 8.48
CA CYS A 249 -0.31 8.15 7.42
C CYS A 249 -0.08 8.73 6.00
N PRO A 250 0.54 8.00 5.05
CA PRO A 250 0.58 8.38 3.63
C PRO A 250 -0.77 8.21 2.89
N CYS A 251 -1.79 7.63 3.51
CA CYS A 251 -3.13 7.38 2.97
C CYS A 251 -3.72 8.56 2.16
N PHE A 252 -3.62 9.78 2.69
CA PHE A 252 -4.08 10.97 2.00
C PHE A 252 -3.27 11.31 0.74
N ASP A 253 -1.94 11.15 0.79
CA ASP A 253 -1.07 11.42 -0.35
C ASP A 253 -1.47 10.56 -1.56
N ASP A 254 -1.79 9.29 -1.30
CA ASP A 254 -2.24 8.35 -2.34
C ASP A 254 -3.61 8.75 -2.88
N SER A 255 -4.52 9.18 -2.00
CA SER A 255 -5.83 9.70 -2.38
C SER A 255 -5.74 10.94 -3.28
N VAL A 256 -4.82 11.87 -2.99
CA VAL A 256 -4.58 13.05 -3.84
C VAL A 256 -3.99 12.65 -5.19
N ALA A 257 -3.05 11.71 -5.21
CA ALA A 257 -2.47 11.22 -6.46
C ALA A 257 -3.55 10.60 -7.37
N PHE A 258 -4.39 9.72 -6.85
CA PHE A 258 -5.47 9.09 -7.63
C PHE A 258 -6.59 10.05 -8.01
N ALA A 259 -6.94 11.01 -7.14
CA ALA A 259 -7.86 12.09 -7.51
C ALA A 259 -7.30 12.92 -8.68
N GLY A 260 -5.99 13.18 -8.69
CA GLY A 260 -5.28 13.78 -9.81
C GLY A 260 -5.42 12.95 -11.08
N VAL A 261 -5.11 11.66 -11.04
CA VAL A 261 -5.25 10.77 -12.21
C VAL A 261 -6.71 10.74 -12.72
N MET A 262 -7.70 10.68 -11.83
CA MET A 262 -9.11 10.71 -12.22
C MET A 262 -9.48 12.01 -12.93
N LEU A 263 -9.13 13.16 -12.33
CA LEU A 263 -9.29 14.49 -12.96
C LEU A 263 -8.64 14.54 -14.34
N GLY A 264 -7.41 14.06 -14.44
CA GLY A 264 -6.66 14.03 -15.69
C GLY A 264 -7.34 13.18 -16.76
N VAL A 265 -7.80 11.98 -16.40
CA VAL A 265 -8.49 11.09 -17.35
C VAL A 265 -9.79 11.71 -17.84
N ASP A 266 -10.60 12.27 -16.93
CA ASP A 266 -11.89 12.84 -17.27
C ASP A 266 -11.73 14.09 -18.16
N LEU A 267 -10.84 15.01 -17.78
CA LEU A 267 -10.56 16.23 -18.56
C LEU A 267 -9.94 15.91 -19.92
N SER A 268 -8.98 14.99 -19.98
CA SER A 268 -8.33 14.65 -21.25
C SER A 268 -9.26 13.86 -22.16
N SER A 269 -10.13 13.01 -21.61
CA SER A 269 -11.12 12.27 -22.43
C SER A 269 -12.18 13.20 -23.00
N TRP A 270 -12.66 14.16 -22.20
CA TRP A 270 -13.56 15.21 -22.64
C TRP A 270 -12.93 16.08 -23.75
N HIS A 271 -11.73 16.60 -23.50
CA HIS A 271 -11.01 17.46 -24.45
C HIS A 271 -10.62 16.72 -25.73
N PHE A 272 -10.21 15.44 -25.62
CA PHE A 272 -9.93 14.60 -26.77
C PHE A 272 -11.18 14.40 -27.64
N ALA A 273 -12.34 14.18 -27.04
CA ALA A 273 -13.60 14.01 -27.78
C ALA A 273 -14.04 15.28 -28.53
N ASP A 274 -13.77 16.46 -27.99
CA ASP A 274 -14.14 17.75 -28.60
C ASP A 274 -13.25 18.13 -29.80
N ILE A 275 -11.93 17.93 -29.68
CA ILE A 275 -10.96 18.44 -30.67
C ILE A 275 -10.66 17.45 -31.79
N TRP A 276 -10.67 16.15 -31.52
CA TRP A 276 -10.21 15.14 -32.47
C TRP A 276 -11.31 14.67 -33.42
N VAL A 277 -11.75 15.60 -34.28
CA VAL A 277 -12.77 15.35 -35.30
C VAL A 277 -12.27 14.30 -36.31
N GLY A 278 -12.95 13.15 -36.38
CA GLY A 278 -12.62 12.04 -37.29
C GLY A 278 -12.16 10.75 -36.60
N TYR A 279 -11.87 10.82 -35.30
CA TYR A 279 -11.58 9.67 -34.46
C TYR A 279 -12.88 9.18 -33.79
N PRO A 280 -13.10 7.85 -33.57
CA PRO A 280 -14.26 7.40 -32.81
C PRO A 280 -14.24 8.05 -31.42
N SER A 281 -15.37 8.60 -30.98
CA SER A 281 -15.46 9.41 -29.77
C SER A 281 -14.76 8.73 -28.59
N GLY A 282 -13.76 9.40 -28.02
CA GLY A 282 -13.00 8.90 -26.87
C GLY A 282 -12.10 7.69 -27.13
N SER A 283 -11.77 7.36 -28.39
CA SER A 283 -10.93 6.22 -28.74
C SER A 283 -9.65 6.57 -29.50
N ILE A 284 -8.51 6.06 -29.02
CA ILE A 284 -7.22 6.15 -29.71
C ILE A 284 -7.14 4.99 -30.72
N PRO A 285 -7.01 5.25 -32.03
CA PRO A 285 -6.99 4.22 -33.05
C PRO A 285 -5.78 3.31 -32.89
N TYR A 286 -6.08 2.04 -33.00
CA TYR A 286 -5.12 0.97 -32.92
C TYR A 286 -5.72 -0.27 -33.55
N ASN A 287 -4.97 -0.89 -34.45
CA ASN A 287 -5.28 -2.21 -34.97
C ASN A 287 -3.97 -2.99 -35.09
N LEU A 288 -3.90 -4.12 -34.38
CA LEU A 288 -2.71 -4.96 -34.32
C LEU A 288 -2.29 -5.50 -35.69
N GLU A 289 -3.24 -5.79 -36.58
CA GLU A 289 -2.95 -6.31 -37.93
C GLU A 289 -2.24 -5.27 -38.79
N THR A 290 -2.63 -3.99 -38.65
CA THR A 290 -2.05 -2.88 -39.41
C THR A 290 -0.72 -2.39 -38.84
N VAL A 291 -0.61 -2.32 -37.51
CA VAL A 291 0.57 -1.78 -36.82
C VAL A 291 1.66 -2.85 -36.72
N GLY A 292 1.29 -4.10 -36.44
CA GLY A 292 2.19 -5.21 -36.21
C GLY A 292 2.89 -5.18 -34.84
N TRP A 293 3.27 -6.36 -34.35
CA TRP A 293 3.82 -6.56 -32.99
C TRP A 293 5.03 -5.67 -32.65
N VAL A 294 5.96 -5.49 -33.60
CA VAL A 294 7.18 -4.71 -33.35
C VAL A 294 6.85 -3.24 -33.09
N LYS A 295 6.02 -2.63 -33.94
CA LYS A 295 5.59 -1.24 -33.74
C LYS A 295 4.74 -1.08 -32.49
N THR A 296 3.90 -2.07 -32.15
CA THR A 296 3.16 -2.08 -30.88
C THR A 296 4.11 -2.04 -29.68
N VAL A 297 5.14 -2.89 -29.63
CA VAL A 297 6.10 -2.89 -28.52
C VAL A 297 6.83 -1.54 -28.43
N ILE A 298 7.26 -0.98 -29.57
CA ILE A 298 7.90 0.35 -29.61
C ILE A 298 6.94 1.43 -29.10
N ARG A 299 5.67 1.40 -29.53
CA ARG A 299 4.61 2.32 -29.09
C ARG A 299 4.44 2.27 -27.57
N LEU A 300 4.35 1.08 -26.98
CA LEU A 300 4.23 0.91 -25.53
C LEU A 300 5.46 1.43 -24.78
N VAL A 301 6.67 1.08 -25.23
CA VAL A 301 7.92 1.54 -24.60
C VAL A 301 8.04 3.06 -24.67
N MET A 302 7.79 3.67 -25.83
CA MET A 302 7.85 5.12 -25.99
C MET A 302 6.79 5.83 -25.14
N GLY A 303 5.57 5.31 -25.08
CA GLY A 303 4.53 5.86 -24.22
C GLY A 303 4.94 5.85 -22.75
N VAL A 304 5.51 4.74 -22.25
CA VAL A 304 6.04 4.64 -20.89
C VAL A 304 7.14 5.67 -20.65
N LEU A 305 8.07 5.83 -21.60
CA LEU A 305 9.13 6.85 -21.51
C LEU A 305 8.54 8.27 -21.43
N CYS A 306 7.47 8.58 -22.17
CA CYS A 306 6.79 9.88 -22.09
C CYS A 306 6.19 10.14 -20.69
N VAL A 307 5.53 9.15 -20.10
CA VAL A 307 4.96 9.25 -18.75
C VAL A 307 6.07 9.51 -17.71
N PHE A 308 7.18 8.78 -17.80
CA PHE A 308 8.30 8.99 -16.90
C PHE A 308 9.02 10.33 -17.14
N ALA A 309 9.15 10.77 -18.39
CA ALA A 309 9.71 12.07 -18.74
C ALA A 309 8.87 13.21 -18.16
N TRP A 310 7.54 13.14 -18.29
CA TRP A 310 6.62 14.09 -17.67
C TRP A 310 6.85 14.21 -16.17
N ARG A 311 6.86 13.09 -15.44
CA ARG A 311 7.11 13.11 -13.99
C ARG A 311 8.47 13.73 -13.64
N THR A 312 9.50 13.39 -14.41
CA THR A 312 10.88 13.82 -14.14
C THR A 312 11.09 15.31 -14.38
N VAL A 313 10.37 15.90 -15.34
CA VAL A 313 10.42 17.34 -15.64
C VAL A 313 9.48 18.12 -14.73
N THR A 314 8.23 17.70 -14.62
CA THR A 314 7.16 18.47 -13.97
C THR A 314 7.35 18.53 -12.46
N LYS A 315 7.73 17.44 -11.78
CA LYS A 315 7.88 17.44 -10.31
C LYS A 315 8.95 18.45 -9.84
N PRO A 316 10.21 18.44 -10.33
CA PRO A 316 11.20 19.43 -9.94
C PRO A 316 10.83 20.86 -10.33
N ALA A 317 10.17 21.05 -11.48
CA ALA A 317 9.71 22.37 -11.90
C ALA A 317 8.69 22.95 -10.91
N LEU A 318 7.69 22.17 -10.54
CA LEU A 318 6.65 22.57 -9.59
C LEU A 318 7.23 22.82 -8.18
N LEU A 319 8.13 21.97 -7.70
CA LEU A 319 8.77 22.19 -6.40
C LEU A 319 9.68 23.43 -6.36
N ARG A 320 10.08 23.99 -7.51
CA ARG A 320 10.77 25.28 -7.60
C ARG A 320 9.80 26.46 -7.70
N ILE A 321 8.70 26.30 -8.44
CA ILE A 321 7.77 27.39 -8.78
C ILE A 321 6.73 27.62 -7.68
N LEU A 322 6.19 26.57 -7.06
CA LEU A 322 5.07 26.71 -6.12
C LEU A 322 5.44 27.30 -4.74
N PRO A 323 6.61 27.03 -4.11
CA PRO A 323 6.87 27.54 -2.75
C PRO A 323 6.78 29.07 -2.61
N PRO A 324 7.30 29.89 -3.56
CA PRO A 324 7.07 31.34 -3.55
C PRO A 324 5.58 31.73 -3.61
N ILE A 325 4.79 31.03 -4.44
CA ILE A 325 3.35 31.27 -4.60
C ILE A 325 2.62 30.95 -3.31
N PHE A 326 2.92 29.80 -2.69
CA PHE A 326 2.32 29.39 -1.43
C PHE A 326 2.63 30.38 -0.30
N ARG A 327 3.86 30.90 -0.22
CA ARG A 327 4.19 31.96 0.75
C ARG A 327 3.39 33.24 0.52
N ALA A 328 3.08 33.60 -0.72
CA ALA A 328 2.23 34.73 -1.02
C ALA A 328 0.77 34.47 -0.63
N LEU A 329 0.24 33.27 -0.91
CA LEU A 329 -1.12 32.86 -0.53
C LEU A 329 -1.29 32.73 0.99
N GLU A 330 -0.25 32.32 1.72
CA GLU A 330 -0.25 32.28 3.19
C GLU A 330 -0.41 33.68 3.78
N LYS A 331 0.30 34.68 3.23
CA LYS A 331 0.15 36.09 3.65
C LYS A 331 -1.26 36.62 3.41
N LEU A 332 -1.97 36.06 2.44
CA LEU A 332 -3.36 36.39 2.13
C LEU A 332 -4.38 35.59 2.98
N GLY A 333 -3.92 34.67 3.83
CA GLY A 333 -4.79 33.86 4.69
C GLY A 333 -5.60 32.80 3.94
N LEU A 334 -5.26 32.49 2.70
CA LEU A 334 -6.03 31.58 1.83
C LEU A 334 -5.59 30.11 1.93
N LEU A 335 -4.47 29.84 2.62
CA LEU A 335 -4.00 28.47 2.84
C LEU A 335 -4.60 27.89 4.13
N LEU A 336 -5.23 26.72 3.99
CA LEU A 336 -5.74 25.95 5.13
C LEU A 336 -4.65 24.98 5.57
N PRO A 337 -4.00 25.20 6.73
CA PRO A 337 -2.93 24.34 7.19
C PRO A 337 -3.49 22.97 7.55
N ARG A 338 -2.89 21.91 7.00
CA ARG A 338 -3.24 20.52 7.30
C ARG A 338 -2.25 19.91 8.28
N ARG A 339 -2.73 19.07 9.19
CA ARG A 339 -1.89 18.38 10.17
C ARG A 339 -0.81 17.53 9.47
N PHE A 340 0.38 17.47 10.08
CA PHE A 340 1.56 16.75 9.57
C PHE A 340 2.22 17.30 8.31
N PHE A 341 1.68 18.37 7.71
CA PHE A 341 2.34 19.09 6.63
C PHE A 341 3.05 20.34 7.16
N THR A 342 4.29 20.52 6.74
CA THR A 342 5.05 21.75 7.01
C THR A 342 4.54 22.85 6.08
N THR A 343 4.15 23.97 6.68
CA THR A 343 3.61 25.14 5.99
C THR A 343 4.70 25.93 5.27
N ALA A 344 4.38 26.53 4.14
CA ALA A 344 5.28 27.34 3.31
C ALA A 344 6.08 28.42 4.04
N SER A 345 5.57 28.99 5.13
CA SER A 345 6.30 29.91 6.00
C SER A 345 7.52 29.31 6.71
N LYS A 346 7.56 27.99 6.89
CA LYS A 346 8.58 27.28 7.68
C LYS A 346 9.73 26.74 6.85
N TYR A 347 9.71 26.90 5.52
CA TYR A 347 10.76 26.40 4.64
C TYR A 347 11.04 27.36 3.47
N THR A 348 12.31 27.41 3.06
CA THR A 348 12.75 28.22 1.92
C THR A 348 12.77 27.40 0.63
N THR A 349 13.37 26.20 0.70
CA THR A 349 13.51 25.25 -0.40
C THR A 349 13.11 23.85 0.02
N VAL A 350 12.35 23.16 -0.82
CA VAL A 350 12.05 21.74 -0.65
C VAL A 350 13.24 20.92 -1.18
N PRO A 351 13.78 19.95 -0.42
CA PRO A 351 14.87 19.10 -0.90
C PRO A 351 14.48 18.38 -2.21
N SER A 352 15.37 18.39 -3.22
CA SER A 352 15.10 17.78 -4.53
C SER A 352 15.09 16.25 -4.51
N ASN A 353 15.80 15.64 -3.56
CA ASN A 353 15.97 14.18 -3.43
C ASN A 353 15.06 13.61 -2.34
N LEU A 354 13.79 14.02 -2.32
CA LEU A 354 12.80 13.36 -1.47
C LEU A 354 12.45 12.02 -2.12
N ASN A 355 12.93 10.93 -1.53
CA ASN A 355 12.42 9.59 -1.82
C ASN A 355 10.94 9.59 -1.41
N ASP A 356 10.05 9.70 -2.40
CA ASP A 356 8.62 9.49 -2.22
C ASP A 356 8.43 8.12 -1.54
N HIS A 357 7.38 7.98 -0.73
CA HIS A 357 7.05 6.72 -0.05
C HIS A 357 6.74 5.62 -1.06
N ASP A 358 7.75 4.98 -1.65
CA ASP A 358 7.67 3.84 -2.58
C ASP A 358 6.60 3.94 -3.68
N VAL A 359 6.10 5.14 -4.00
CA VAL A 359 5.02 5.28 -4.98
C VAL A 359 5.58 4.96 -6.36
N LEU A 360 6.84 5.32 -6.63
CA LEU A 360 7.57 5.03 -7.85
C LEU A 360 9.09 5.07 -7.60
N PRO A 361 9.87 4.08 -8.07
CA PRO A 361 11.33 4.17 -8.09
C PRO A 361 11.76 5.39 -8.91
N ASN A 362 12.82 6.07 -8.48
CA ASN A 362 13.47 7.07 -9.33
C ASN A 362 14.19 6.36 -10.48
N PHE A 363 14.49 7.08 -11.57
CA PHE A 363 15.29 6.54 -12.67
C PHE A 363 16.65 5.96 -12.20
N SER A 364 17.17 6.46 -11.09
CA SER A 364 18.37 5.96 -10.41
C SER A 364 18.24 4.52 -9.88
N ASP A 365 17.01 4.05 -9.62
CA ASP A 365 16.73 2.78 -8.94
C ASP A 365 16.36 1.67 -9.95
N ILE A 366 16.22 2.02 -11.24
CA ILE A 366 15.93 1.07 -12.33
C ILE A 366 17.03 0.01 -12.49
N PRO A 367 18.34 0.32 -12.41
CA PRO A 367 19.41 -0.70 -12.44
C PRO A 367 19.30 -1.69 -11.28
N ASP A 368 18.90 -1.22 -10.10
CA ASP A 368 18.71 -2.08 -8.92
C ASP A 368 17.50 -3.02 -9.09
N ILE A 369 16.44 -2.58 -9.77
CA ILE A 369 15.28 -3.44 -10.10
C ILE A 369 15.65 -4.51 -11.13
N ILE A 370 16.45 -4.16 -12.14
CA ILE A 370 16.91 -5.11 -13.18
C ILE A 370 17.86 -6.15 -12.58
N THR A 371 18.76 -5.74 -11.68
CA THR A 371 19.65 -6.68 -10.97
C THR A 371 18.90 -7.55 -9.96
N THR A 372 17.81 -7.04 -9.36
CA THR A 372 16.92 -7.80 -8.48
C THR A 372 16.14 -8.88 -9.25
N MET A 373 15.68 -8.60 -10.48
CA MET A 373 15.11 -9.62 -11.37
C MET A 373 16.13 -10.70 -11.75
N ARG A 374 17.41 -10.32 -11.92
CA ARG A 374 18.49 -11.26 -12.28
C ARG A 374 18.93 -12.15 -11.11
N HIS A 375 18.80 -11.67 -9.86
CA HIS A 375 19.16 -12.40 -8.65
C HIS A 375 18.15 -12.19 -7.50
N PRO A 376 17.03 -12.96 -7.47
CA PRO A 376 15.91 -12.75 -6.52
C PRO A 376 16.29 -12.91 -5.04
N ARG A 377 17.40 -13.59 -4.73
CA ARG A 377 17.71 -14.09 -3.39
C ARG A 377 18.37 -13.08 -2.42
N ARG A 378 18.80 -11.89 -2.86
CA ARG A 378 19.72 -11.07 -2.03
C ARG A 378 19.19 -9.77 -1.41
N ARG A 379 18.02 -9.22 -1.80
CA ARG A 379 17.53 -7.98 -1.16
C ARG A 379 16.05 -7.63 -1.33
N ALA A 380 15.28 -8.49 -1.97
CA ALA A 380 13.98 -8.08 -2.51
C ALA A 380 12.84 -8.14 -1.45
N ILE A 381 12.96 -9.03 -0.46
CA ILE A 381 11.89 -9.32 0.50
C ILE A 381 12.39 -8.97 1.89
N SER A 382 11.82 -7.92 2.49
CA SER A 382 12.05 -7.63 3.91
C SER A 382 11.17 -8.57 4.74
N ILE A 383 11.80 -9.36 5.60
CA ILE A 383 11.15 -10.29 6.54
C ILE A 383 11.61 -9.89 7.94
N GLY A 384 10.68 -9.46 8.79
CA GLY A 384 11.00 -9.06 10.17
C GLY A 384 10.29 -7.78 10.60
N PRO A 385 10.74 -7.14 11.70
CA PRO A 385 10.14 -5.92 12.21
C PRO A 385 10.36 -4.78 11.22
N GLN A 386 9.27 -4.18 10.74
CA GLN A 386 9.32 -3.10 9.74
C GLN A 386 9.00 -1.74 10.35
N SER A 387 8.86 -1.70 11.67
CA SER A 387 8.14 -0.67 12.36
C SER A 387 8.66 -0.57 13.79
N GLU A 388 8.54 0.60 14.42
CA GLU A 388 9.10 0.81 15.78
C GLU A 388 8.38 -0.07 16.79
N ALA A 389 7.06 -0.22 16.66
CA ALA A 389 6.28 -1.10 17.53
C ALA A 389 6.69 -2.56 17.37
N ASP A 390 6.88 -3.02 16.13
CA ASP A 390 7.36 -4.37 15.86
C ASP A 390 8.76 -4.61 16.43
N ALA A 391 9.63 -3.61 16.38
CA ALA A 391 11.00 -3.69 16.88
C ALA A 391 11.02 -3.86 18.40
N TYR A 392 10.25 -3.04 19.12
CA TYR A 392 10.11 -3.20 20.58
C TYR A 392 9.53 -4.55 20.95
N GLU A 393 8.49 -4.99 20.25
CA GLU A 393 7.86 -6.29 20.49
C GLU A 393 8.81 -7.44 20.16
N THR A 394 9.63 -7.30 19.11
CA THR A 394 10.69 -8.26 18.76
C THR A 394 11.76 -8.34 19.83
N LEU A 395 12.22 -7.21 20.37
CA LEU A 395 13.20 -7.17 21.44
C LEU A 395 12.63 -7.80 22.73
N ALA A 396 11.40 -7.45 23.09
CA ALA A 396 10.69 -8.02 24.24
C ALA A 396 10.51 -9.54 24.09
N TYR A 397 10.13 -9.99 22.88
CA TYR A 397 9.99 -11.41 22.56
C TYR A 397 11.33 -12.17 22.65
N ARG A 398 12.41 -11.61 22.10
CA ARG A 398 13.76 -12.18 22.20
C ARG A 398 14.23 -12.27 23.65
N GLU A 399 13.97 -11.25 24.45
CA GLU A 399 14.32 -11.22 25.87
C GLU A 399 13.52 -12.24 26.68
N LYS A 400 12.20 -12.35 26.44
CA LYS A 400 11.37 -13.41 27.03
C LYS A 400 11.93 -14.79 26.72
N ARG A 401 12.28 -15.05 25.46
CA ARG A 401 12.87 -16.33 25.04
C ARG A 401 14.24 -16.58 25.68
N ARG A 402 15.07 -15.55 25.85
CA ARG A 402 16.36 -15.63 26.55
C ARG A 402 16.14 -16.03 28.01
N ARG A 403 15.16 -15.42 28.70
CA ARG A 403 14.77 -15.78 30.07
C ARG A 403 14.23 -17.20 30.18
N GLU A 404 13.34 -17.61 29.29
CA GLU A 404 12.78 -18.97 29.26
C GLU A 404 13.86 -20.03 28.99
N SER A 405 14.85 -19.71 28.15
CA SER A 405 15.99 -20.61 27.90
C SER A 405 16.91 -20.74 29.10
N GLN A 406 17.06 -19.67 29.90
CA GLN A 406 17.82 -19.69 31.16
C GLN A 406 17.05 -20.40 32.28
N SER A 407 15.73 -20.19 32.40
CA SER A 407 14.89 -20.87 33.40
C SER A 407 14.67 -22.35 33.09
N GLY A 408 14.67 -22.72 31.79
CA GLY A 408 14.60 -24.10 31.34
C GLY A 408 15.81 -24.96 31.71
N SER A 409 16.94 -24.33 32.08
CA SER A 409 18.14 -25.02 32.56
C SER A 409 17.99 -25.57 33.99
N ASN A 410 16.94 -25.19 34.74
CA ASN A 410 16.70 -25.60 36.12
C ASN A 410 15.56 -26.63 36.29
N ARG A 411 15.06 -27.23 35.22
CA ARG A 411 14.15 -28.40 35.33
C ARG A 411 14.97 -29.69 35.23
N PRO A 412 14.79 -30.67 36.14
CA PRO A 412 15.40 -31.98 35.95
C PRO A 412 14.86 -32.56 34.64
N SER A 413 15.76 -32.89 33.72
CA SER A 413 15.44 -33.55 32.45
C SER A 413 14.59 -34.80 32.72
N PRO A 414 13.48 -35.04 31.99
CA PRO A 414 12.90 -36.38 31.97
C PRO A 414 13.94 -37.30 31.33
N VAL A 415 14.09 -38.48 31.93
CA VAL A 415 15.03 -39.54 31.55
C VAL A 415 15.08 -39.69 30.02
N ALA A 416 16.27 -39.50 29.45
CA ALA A 416 16.52 -39.77 28.05
C ALA A 416 16.44 -41.29 27.84
N GLU A 417 15.43 -41.76 27.10
CA GLU A 417 15.54 -43.04 26.42
C GLU A 417 16.59 -42.90 25.31
N ASP A 418 17.65 -43.68 25.49
CA ASP A 418 18.84 -43.72 24.67
C ASP A 418 18.49 -44.29 23.28
N GLN A 419 18.26 -43.42 22.30
CA GLN A 419 18.31 -43.80 20.88
C GLN A 419 19.55 -43.19 20.25
N THR A 420 20.65 -43.93 20.37
CA THR A 420 21.90 -43.69 19.66
C THR A 420 21.72 -44.00 18.18
N LYS A 421 21.91 -43.01 17.30
CA LYS A 421 22.22 -43.20 15.88
C LYS A 421 23.67 -42.76 15.62
N PRO A 422 24.45 -43.50 14.80
CA PRO A 422 25.84 -43.16 14.52
C PRO A 422 25.86 -42.09 13.43
N ASN A 423 25.94 -40.82 13.82
CA ASN A 423 26.68 -39.75 13.14
C ASN A 423 26.36 -38.41 13.83
N GLY A 424 27.39 -37.81 14.44
CA GLY A 424 27.30 -36.65 15.32
C GLY A 424 26.93 -35.33 14.64
N THR A 425 25.68 -35.19 14.20
CA THR A 425 25.08 -33.89 13.87
C THR A 425 23.92 -33.59 14.82
N PRO A 426 23.98 -32.50 15.61
CA PRO A 426 22.87 -32.13 16.47
C PRO A 426 21.70 -31.61 15.63
N VAL A 427 20.63 -32.41 15.51
CA VAL A 427 19.36 -31.92 14.97
C VAL A 427 18.66 -31.15 16.07
N ARG A 428 18.68 -29.81 15.97
CA ARG A 428 17.88 -28.94 16.82
C ARG A 428 16.42 -29.16 16.42
N SER A 429 15.70 -30.01 17.18
CA SER A 429 14.26 -30.17 17.06
C SER A 429 13.60 -28.80 17.22
N ARG A 430 13.13 -28.22 16.12
CA ARG A 430 12.32 -27.00 16.13
C ARG A 430 10.96 -27.45 16.65
N LYS A 431 10.70 -27.30 17.95
CA LYS A 431 9.34 -27.45 18.49
C LYS A 431 8.42 -26.56 17.65
N THR A 432 7.48 -27.17 16.94
CA THR A 432 6.38 -26.46 16.28
C THR A 432 5.59 -25.76 17.36
N ALA A 433 5.48 -24.43 17.31
CA ALA A 433 4.71 -23.71 18.32
C ALA A 433 3.23 -24.10 18.19
N SER A 434 2.59 -24.32 19.34
CA SER A 434 1.15 -24.59 19.44
C SER A 434 0.37 -23.28 19.32
N LEU A 435 -0.92 -23.34 18.99
CA LEU A 435 -1.78 -22.17 18.99
C LEU A 435 -1.81 -21.49 20.38
N ASP A 436 -1.76 -22.29 21.45
CA ASP A 436 -1.69 -21.82 22.83
C ASP A 436 -0.45 -20.95 23.10
N ASP A 437 0.67 -21.21 22.42
CA ASP A 437 1.89 -20.40 22.54
C ASP A 437 1.68 -19.00 21.96
N TYR A 438 0.98 -18.90 20.82
CA TYR A 438 0.65 -17.62 20.18
C TYR A 438 -0.39 -16.82 20.96
N GLU A 439 -1.42 -17.48 21.48
CA GLU A 439 -2.38 -16.85 22.40
C GLU A 439 -1.68 -16.37 23.69
N GLY A 440 -0.72 -17.15 24.19
CA GLY A 440 0.11 -16.78 25.34
C GLY A 440 1.02 -15.56 25.08
N MET A 441 1.45 -15.33 23.84
CA MET A 441 2.18 -14.11 23.46
C MET A 441 1.30 -12.86 23.50
N MET A 442 0.01 -12.98 23.16
CA MET A 442 -0.92 -11.84 23.17
C MET A 442 -1.46 -11.50 24.57
N GLY A 443 -1.17 -12.33 25.58
CA GLY A 443 -1.68 -12.21 26.94
C GLY A 443 -3.13 -12.70 27.05
N ARG A 444 -3.36 -13.82 27.74
CA ARG A 444 -4.71 -14.26 28.08
C ARG A 444 -5.28 -13.32 29.15
N GLY A 445 -6.29 -12.53 28.80
CA GLY A 445 -7.12 -11.82 29.76
C GLY A 445 -8.05 -12.81 30.48
N SER A 446 -7.54 -13.51 31.50
CA SER A 446 -8.37 -14.25 32.46
C SER A 446 -8.33 -13.56 33.82
N PRO A 447 -9.46 -13.46 34.55
CA PRO A 447 -9.48 -12.94 35.91
C PRO A 447 -8.93 -14.02 36.84
N SER A 448 -7.61 -14.14 36.94
CA SER A 448 -7.01 -14.96 37.99
C SER A 448 -6.54 -14.03 39.10
N SER A 449 -7.42 -13.81 40.07
CA SER A 449 -7.04 -13.45 41.42
C SER A 449 -6.21 -14.59 42.00
N SER A 450 -4.90 -14.53 41.80
CA SER A 450 -3.95 -15.32 42.57
C SER A 450 -2.98 -14.32 43.16
N ALA A 451 -3.32 -13.85 44.36
CA ALA A 451 -2.36 -13.22 45.24
C ALA A 451 -1.19 -14.20 45.42
N VAL A 452 -0.02 -13.81 44.92
CA VAL A 452 1.22 -14.47 45.31
C VAL A 452 1.83 -13.58 46.37
N ASP A 453 1.81 -14.11 47.60
CA ASP A 453 2.38 -13.50 48.80
C ASP A 453 3.79 -12.98 48.55
N VAL A 454 4.00 -11.72 48.94
CA VAL A 454 5.32 -11.10 49.02
C VAL A 454 5.99 -11.67 50.27
N ASN A 455 6.69 -12.80 50.13
CA ASN A 455 7.59 -13.26 51.16
C ASN A 455 8.94 -12.57 50.98
N LEU A 456 9.20 -11.61 51.87
CA LEU A 456 10.39 -10.80 51.98
C LEU A 456 11.49 -11.65 52.63
N ASP A 457 12.28 -12.37 51.83
CA ASP A 457 13.62 -12.81 52.22
C ASP A 457 14.41 -13.28 50.99
N MET A 458 15.24 -12.38 50.44
CA MET A 458 16.38 -12.83 49.65
C MET A 458 17.58 -11.90 49.84
N LEU A 459 18.62 -12.51 50.40
CA LEU A 459 20.00 -12.03 50.44
C LEU A 459 20.46 -11.51 49.08
N THR A 460 21.11 -10.35 49.13
CA THR A 460 21.90 -9.71 48.07
C THR A 460 22.79 -10.71 47.35
N THR A 461 22.41 -11.07 46.13
CA THR A 461 23.32 -11.64 45.12
C THR A 461 23.50 -10.59 44.01
N PRO A 462 24.73 -10.29 43.55
CA PRO A 462 24.93 -9.27 42.53
C PRO A 462 24.36 -9.76 41.20
N PHE A 463 23.62 -8.91 40.50
CA PHE A 463 23.24 -9.12 39.10
C PHE A 463 24.48 -9.44 38.25
N PRO A 464 24.50 -10.51 37.44
CA PRO A 464 25.61 -10.72 36.51
C PRO A 464 25.60 -9.63 35.44
N SER A 465 26.64 -8.80 35.44
CA SER A 465 26.85 -7.66 34.54
C SER A 465 27.31 -8.07 33.13
N LEU A 466 26.67 -9.08 32.54
CA LEU A 466 26.96 -9.56 31.18
C LEU A 466 25.67 -9.51 30.35
N ASP A 467 25.43 -8.38 29.68
CA ASP A 467 24.80 -8.28 28.34
C ASP A 467 24.30 -6.88 27.94
N PHE A 468 24.55 -5.82 28.72
CA PHE A 468 24.08 -4.46 28.36
C PHE A 468 24.59 -4.01 26.96
N GLN A 469 25.86 -4.30 26.64
CA GLN A 469 26.43 -4.00 25.32
C GLN A 469 25.93 -4.93 24.20
N ALA A 470 25.47 -6.14 24.52
CA ALA A 470 24.86 -7.04 23.53
C ALA A 470 23.42 -6.61 23.23
N GLY A 471 22.66 -6.23 24.26
CA GLY A 471 21.31 -5.65 24.14
C GLY A 471 21.29 -4.34 23.36
N GLU A 472 22.22 -3.41 23.63
CA GLU A 472 22.31 -2.15 22.87
C GLU A 472 22.69 -2.35 21.40
N ARG A 473 23.52 -3.37 21.10
CA ARG A 473 23.86 -3.71 19.71
C ARG A 473 22.67 -4.31 18.97
N ASP A 474 21.93 -5.20 19.63
CA ASP A 474 20.73 -5.83 19.07
C ASP A 474 19.61 -4.79 18.86
N GLU A 475 19.43 -3.86 19.79
CA GLU A 475 18.52 -2.71 19.63
C GLU A 475 18.92 -1.86 18.41
N LYS A 476 20.19 -1.43 18.32
CA LYS A 476 20.67 -0.63 17.18
C LYS A 476 20.50 -1.36 15.85
N GLU A 477 20.73 -2.68 15.81
CA GLU A 477 20.55 -3.50 14.62
C GLU A 477 19.08 -3.54 14.18
N VAL A 478 18.15 -3.84 15.09
CA VAL A 478 16.72 -3.91 14.80
C VAL A 478 16.17 -2.55 14.36
N PHE A 479 16.52 -1.46 15.07
CA PHE A 479 16.06 -0.11 14.73
C PHE A 479 16.70 0.45 13.45
N SER A 480 17.85 -0.05 13.02
CA SER A 480 18.48 0.38 11.75
C SER A 480 17.72 -0.06 10.50
N GLN A 481 16.88 -1.08 10.61
CA GLN A 481 16.12 -1.66 9.49
C GLN A 481 14.77 -0.97 9.25
N ILE A 482 14.36 -0.06 10.14
CA ILE A 482 13.03 0.56 10.15
C ILE A 482 13.04 1.84 9.32
N LYS A 483 12.08 1.96 8.39
CA LYS A 483 11.85 3.19 7.62
C LYS A 483 11.09 4.19 8.48
N ARG A 484 11.62 5.40 8.65
CA ARG A 484 10.98 6.46 9.45
C ARG A 484 9.99 7.30 8.63
N PRO A 485 8.93 7.84 9.25
CA PRO A 485 8.09 8.86 8.62
C PRO A 485 8.94 10.08 8.24
N ARG A 486 8.78 10.55 7.00
CA ARG A 486 9.51 11.73 6.50
C ARG A 486 8.71 13.00 6.78
N VAL A 487 9.39 14.14 6.75
CA VAL A 487 8.71 15.45 6.76
C VAL A 487 8.00 15.66 5.42
N ARG A 488 6.71 16.02 5.47
CA ARG A 488 5.88 16.35 4.31
C ARG A 488 5.67 17.86 4.23
N TYR A 489 5.62 18.41 3.01
CA TYR A 489 5.42 19.84 2.76
C TYR A 489 4.05 20.07 2.12
N ASP A 490 3.36 21.14 2.53
CA ASP A 490 2.03 21.50 1.99
C ASP A 490 2.00 21.61 0.46
N VAL A 491 3.07 22.14 -0.14
CA VAL A 491 3.25 22.27 -1.58
C VAL A 491 3.31 20.93 -2.32
N GLU A 492 3.68 19.84 -1.64
CA GLU A 492 3.70 18.51 -2.24
C GLU A 492 2.29 18.03 -2.62
N VAL A 493 1.26 18.47 -1.89
CA VAL A 493 -0.13 18.07 -2.16
C VAL A 493 -0.56 18.56 -3.54
N VAL A 494 -0.37 19.85 -3.82
CA VAL A 494 -0.70 20.42 -5.14
C VAL A 494 0.27 19.92 -6.20
N THR A 495 1.55 19.77 -5.88
CA THR A 495 2.53 19.20 -6.82
C THR A 495 2.10 17.80 -7.25
N LYS A 496 1.68 16.93 -6.31
CA LYS A 496 1.15 15.60 -6.64
C LYS A 496 -0.10 15.70 -7.49
N LEU A 497 -1.09 16.48 -7.07
CA LEU A 497 -2.33 16.64 -7.82
C LEU A 497 -2.07 17.00 -9.30
N VAL A 498 -1.21 17.99 -9.54
CA VAL A 498 -0.87 18.45 -10.91
C VAL A 498 -0.05 17.40 -11.67
N VAL A 499 0.98 16.81 -11.06
CA VAL A 499 1.81 15.78 -11.72
C VAL A 499 0.96 14.60 -12.14
N TYR A 500 0.11 14.10 -11.23
CA TYR A 500 -0.72 12.92 -11.48
C TYR A 500 -1.90 13.21 -12.41
N ALA A 501 -2.45 14.44 -12.42
CA ALA A 501 -3.43 14.85 -13.42
C ALA A 501 -2.83 15.00 -14.83
N GLY A 502 -1.55 15.36 -14.93
CA GLY A 502 -0.87 15.43 -16.21
C GLY A 502 -0.49 14.07 -16.82
N ILE A 503 -0.43 12.99 -16.03
CA ILE A 503 -0.10 11.65 -16.55
C ILE A 503 -1.15 11.19 -17.59
N PRO A 504 -2.46 11.19 -17.28
CA PRO A 504 -3.51 10.90 -18.26
C PRO A 504 -3.46 11.79 -19.50
N TRP A 505 -3.21 13.08 -19.34
CA TRP A 505 -3.07 14.02 -20.46
C TRP A 505 -1.95 13.60 -21.41
N VAL A 506 -0.80 13.18 -20.86
CA VAL A 506 0.30 12.62 -21.65
C VAL A 506 -0.11 11.31 -22.32
N VAL A 507 -0.85 10.45 -21.63
CA VAL A 507 -1.27 9.14 -22.16
C VAL A 507 -2.31 9.26 -23.28
N ILE A 508 -3.28 10.17 -23.11
CA ILE A 508 -4.48 10.29 -23.96
C ILE A 508 -4.25 11.25 -25.13
N GLU A 509 -3.49 12.33 -24.95
CA GLU A 509 -3.31 13.34 -25.99
C GLU A 509 -1.89 13.37 -26.56
N VAL A 510 -0.87 13.49 -25.69
CA VAL A 510 0.51 13.74 -26.14
C VAL A 510 1.14 12.50 -26.80
N ALA A 511 0.99 11.33 -26.19
CA ALA A 511 1.59 10.11 -26.70
C ALA A 511 0.99 9.67 -28.04
N PRO A 512 -0.35 9.71 -28.25
CA PRO A 512 -0.94 9.44 -29.56
C PRO A 512 -0.44 10.38 -30.67
N LEU A 513 -0.35 11.68 -30.41
CA LEU A 513 0.25 12.64 -31.36
C LEU A 513 1.68 12.22 -31.75
N LEU A 514 2.48 11.81 -30.77
CA LEU A 514 3.84 11.34 -31.01
C LEU A 514 3.88 10.05 -31.81
N PHE A 515 2.94 9.12 -31.58
CA PHE A 515 2.83 7.89 -32.35
C PHE A 515 2.52 8.17 -33.81
N ASP A 516 1.63 9.11 -34.10
CA ASP A 516 1.27 9.49 -35.46
C ASP A 516 2.46 10.17 -36.17
N LEU A 517 3.16 11.08 -35.49
CA LEU A 517 4.36 11.76 -36.01
C LEU A 517 5.51 10.80 -36.40
N ILE A 518 5.62 9.66 -35.72
CA ILE A 518 6.71 8.68 -35.92
C ILE A 518 6.23 7.47 -36.76
N GLY A 519 4.98 7.47 -37.25
CA GLY A 519 4.44 6.39 -38.09
C GLY A 519 4.13 5.09 -37.32
N LEU A 520 3.80 5.22 -36.04
CA LEU A 520 3.29 4.17 -35.13
C LEU A 520 1.77 4.26 -34.91
N GLY A 521 1.13 5.26 -35.50
CA GLY A 521 -0.33 5.38 -35.63
C GLY A 521 -0.92 4.39 -36.63
N THR A 522 -2.24 4.26 -36.61
CA THR A 522 -3.00 3.65 -37.70
C THR A 522 -3.33 4.76 -38.70
N GLN A 523 -2.79 4.66 -39.92
CA GLN A 523 -3.15 5.57 -41.02
C GLN A 523 -4.57 5.30 -41.53
#